data_AF-A0A378LTS6-F1
#
_entry.id   AF-A0A378LTS6-F1
#
_cell.length_a   1.000
_cell.length_b   1.000
_cell.length_c   1.000
_cell.angle_alpha   90.00
_cell.angle_beta   90.00
_cell.angle_gamma   90.00
#
_symmetry.space_group_name_H-M   'P 1'
#
loop_
_entity.id
_entity.type
_entity.pdbx_description
1 polymer ?
#
loop_
_entity_poly.entity_id
_entity_poly.type
_entity_poly.pdbx_seq_one_letter_code
_entity_poly.pdbx_strand_id
1 'polypeptide(L)'
;MKKETKSTEKPPESYNQFKEFHGHVYTGMKVGRSHSWLYDQGQWKETKITPDKWEIHYAVTKRRKGHAPEGSGVPVGTKYHWYILADQVVEKLNANDYTTEMHGFKFKLAHERANKEEWNISTNAQKKRLIKILRNMADSLEEDLKNAKKAANETKEKIPSSHVSHKSKLEHPIERRAH
;
A
#
# COMPACT_ATOMS: atom_id res chain seq x y z
N MET A 1 -20.52 42.71 19.72
CA MET A 1 -20.35 41.42 20.42
C MET A 1 -21.12 40.35 19.67
N LYS A 2 -20.42 39.47 18.93
CA LYS A 2 -21.05 38.31 18.26
C LYS A 2 -21.13 37.17 19.27
N LYS A 3 -22.32 36.63 19.50
CA LYS A 3 -22.54 35.44 20.34
C LYS A 3 -21.95 34.22 19.63
N GLU A 4 -20.89 33.67 20.19
CA GLU A 4 -20.39 32.33 19.84
C GLU A 4 -21.42 31.29 20.28
N THR A 5 -22.03 30.62 19.33
CA THR A 5 -22.83 29.42 19.58
C THR A 5 -21.90 28.22 19.57
N LYS A 6 -21.57 27.71 20.76
CA LYS A 6 -20.91 26.41 20.94
C LYS A 6 -21.87 25.31 20.48
N SER A 7 -21.64 24.75 19.28
CA SER A 7 -22.33 23.55 18.80
C SER A 7 -21.78 22.32 19.52
N THR A 8 -22.46 21.89 20.58
CA THR A 8 -22.24 20.59 21.23
C THR A 8 -23.01 19.50 20.47
N GLU A 9 -22.56 19.14 19.27
CA GLU A 9 -23.16 18.00 18.55
C GLU A 9 -22.27 16.75 18.64
N LYS A 10 -22.87 15.67 19.16
CA LYS A 10 -22.24 14.35 19.28
C LYS A 10 -22.07 13.72 17.89
N PRO A 11 -20.96 13.00 17.61
CA PRO A 11 -20.79 12.31 16.34
C PRO A 11 -21.86 11.23 16.13
N PRO A 12 -22.27 10.92 14.87
CA PRO A 12 -23.31 9.96 14.57
C PRO A 12 -22.89 8.59 15.10
N GLU A 13 -23.77 8.00 15.91
CA GLU A 13 -23.49 6.80 16.70
C GLU A 13 -22.93 5.64 15.85
N SER A 14 -23.31 5.56 14.57
CA SER A 14 -22.93 4.47 13.67
C SER A 14 -21.42 4.37 13.33
N TYR A 15 -20.67 5.48 13.37
CA TYR A 15 -19.23 5.43 13.05
C TYR A 15 -18.44 4.77 14.18
N ASN A 16 -18.72 5.14 15.42
CA ASN A 16 -18.03 4.62 16.61
C ASN A 16 -18.65 3.33 17.17
N GLN A 17 -19.81 2.90 16.67
CA GLN A 17 -20.36 1.57 16.97
C GLN A 17 -19.36 0.47 16.68
N PHE A 18 -19.30 -0.50 17.61
CA PHE A 18 -18.59 -1.76 17.44
C PHE A 18 -19.16 -2.53 16.25
N LYS A 19 -18.27 -3.07 15.43
CA LYS A 19 -18.53 -3.84 14.20
C LYS A 19 -17.73 -5.13 14.28
N GLU A 20 -18.17 -6.18 13.59
CA GLU A 20 -17.47 -7.47 13.57
C GLU A 20 -16.96 -7.80 12.16
N PHE A 21 -15.76 -8.38 12.08
CA PHE A 21 -15.19 -8.92 10.84
C PHE A 21 -14.30 -10.12 11.18
N HIS A 22 -14.63 -11.31 10.65
CA HIS A 22 -13.98 -12.59 10.96
C HIS A 22 -13.73 -12.82 12.47
N GLY A 23 -14.77 -12.60 13.30
CA GLY A 23 -14.68 -12.78 14.76
C GLY A 23 -13.93 -11.69 15.52
N HIS A 24 -13.47 -10.62 14.84
CA HIS A 24 -12.79 -9.49 15.48
C HIS A 24 -13.67 -8.25 15.52
N VAL A 25 -13.78 -7.66 16.72
CA VAL A 25 -14.53 -6.42 16.94
C VAL A 25 -13.67 -5.19 16.62
N TYR A 26 -14.21 -4.24 15.85
CA TYR A 26 -13.55 -3.00 15.45
C TYR A 26 -14.50 -1.79 15.43
N THR A 27 -13.95 -0.58 15.34
CA THR A 27 -14.70 0.68 15.24
C THR A 27 -14.19 1.55 14.07
N GLY A 28 -14.99 2.52 13.64
CA GLY A 28 -14.69 3.41 12.53
C GLY A 28 -15.37 2.98 11.22
N MET A 29 -14.70 3.25 10.09
CA MET A 29 -15.21 2.98 8.75
C MET A 29 -15.41 1.47 8.51
N LYS A 30 -16.53 1.10 7.90
CA LYS A 30 -16.88 -0.29 7.55
C LYS A 30 -15.91 -0.86 6.51
N VAL A 31 -15.56 -2.14 6.64
CA VAL A 31 -14.78 -2.89 5.63
C VAL A 31 -15.45 -2.81 4.26
N GLY A 32 -14.66 -2.65 3.18
CA GLY A 32 -15.15 -2.51 1.80
C GLY A 32 -15.51 -1.07 1.37
N ARG A 33 -15.49 -0.10 2.28
CA ARG A 33 -15.65 1.33 1.94
C ARG A 33 -14.31 1.99 1.64
N SER A 34 -14.32 3.03 0.81
CA SER A 34 -13.14 3.78 0.40
C SER A 34 -13.21 5.24 0.83
N HIS A 35 -12.03 5.86 0.98
CA HIS A 35 -11.89 7.30 1.11
C HIS A 35 -10.99 7.82 -0.01
N SER A 36 -11.40 8.90 -0.65
CA SER A 36 -10.56 9.64 -1.60
C SER A 36 -10.11 10.96 -0.98
N TRP A 37 -8.80 11.18 -0.96
CA TRP A 37 -8.16 12.37 -0.43
C TRP A 37 -7.40 13.07 -1.56
N LEU A 38 -7.47 14.40 -1.57
CA LEU A 38 -6.57 15.23 -2.36
C LEU A 38 -5.47 15.71 -1.42
N TYR A 39 -4.23 15.44 -1.81
CA TYR A 39 -3.05 15.93 -1.11
C TYR A 39 -2.65 17.27 -1.73
N ASP A 40 -2.26 18.22 -0.89
CA ASP A 40 -1.72 19.48 -1.38
C ASP A 40 -0.39 19.23 -2.09
N GLN A 41 0.04 20.19 -2.90
CA GLN A 41 1.40 20.17 -3.44
C GLN A 41 2.39 20.11 -2.28
N GLY A 42 3.21 19.06 -2.29
CA GLY A 42 4.17 18.76 -1.24
C GLY A 42 5.53 18.45 -1.80
N GLN A 43 6.55 18.73 -1.02
CA GLN A 43 7.90 18.35 -1.37
C GLN A 43 8.15 16.91 -0.93
N TRP A 44 8.41 16.02 -1.89
CA TRP A 44 9.03 14.73 -1.62
C TRP A 44 10.53 14.95 -1.44
N LYS A 45 11.07 14.59 -0.28
CA LYS A 45 12.51 14.61 -0.03
C LYS A 45 12.99 13.20 0.22
N GLU A 46 14.10 12.86 -0.40
CA GLU A 46 14.76 11.57 -0.19
C GLU A 46 16.26 11.76 -0.01
N THR A 47 16.83 10.96 0.88
CA THR A 47 18.26 10.96 1.20
C THR A 47 18.77 9.54 1.06
N LYS A 48 19.80 9.34 0.22
CA LYS A 48 20.45 8.04 0.10
C LYS A 48 21.27 7.77 1.37
N ILE A 49 20.94 6.71 2.10
CA ILE A 49 21.62 6.33 3.34
C ILE A 49 22.64 5.22 3.08
N THR A 50 22.30 4.24 2.24
CA THR A 50 23.20 3.17 1.76
C THR A 50 22.91 2.89 0.28
N PRO A 51 23.70 2.04 -0.43
CA PRO A 51 23.45 1.72 -1.84
C PRO A 51 21.99 1.35 -2.14
N ASP A 52 21.36 0.58 -1.25
CA ASP A 52 20.01 0.03 -1.41
C ASP A 52 18.98 0.61 -0.42
N LYS A 53 19.35 1.66 0.34
CA LYS A 53 18.47 2.27 1.34
C LYS A 53 18.40 3.77 1.18
N TRP A 54 17.17 4.26 1.03
CA TRP A 54 16.84 5.67 1.04
C TRP A 54 15.91 5.97 2.21
N GLU A 55 16.12 7.11 2.83
CA GLU A 55 15.16 7.70 3.77
C GLU A 55 14.27 8.67 3.00
N ILE A 56 12.96 8.61 3.23
CA ILE A 56 11.98 9.48 2.58
C ILE A 56 11.24 10.33 3.62
N HIS A 57 10.94 11.56 3.26
CA HIS A 57 10.10 12.46 4.06
C HIS A 57 9.12 13.22 3.16
N TYR A 58 7.85 13.14 3.51
CA TYR A 58 6.75 13.82 2.84
C TYR A 58 5.72 14.30 3.85
N ALA A 59 5.43 15.61 3.85
CA ALA A 59 4.48 16.22 4.78
C ALA A 59 3.65 17.29 4.07
N VAL A 60 2.33 17.13 4.10
CA VAL A 60 1.36 18.08 3.53
C VAL A 60 0.05 18.03 4.28
N THR A 61 -0.77 19.06 4.07
CA THR A 61 -2.19 18.99 4.41
C THR A 61 -2.92 18.13 3.38
N LYS A 62 -3.88 17.32 3.84
CA LYS A 62 -4.78 16.54 2.98
C LYS A 62 -6.22 16.97 3.21
N ARG A 63 -7.04 16.91 2.16
CA ARG A 63 -8.46 17.32 2.19
C ARG A 63 -9.34 16.22 1.63
N ARG A 64 -10.56 16.06 2.18
CA ARG A 64 -11.52 15.12 1.62
C ARG A 64 -11.94 15.59 0.24
N LYS A 65 -12.09 14.68 -0.73
CA LYS A 65 -12.62 15.02 -2.05
C LYS A 65 -14.07 15.52 -1.99
N GLY A 66 -14.85 15.08 -1.00
CA GLY A 66 -16.22 15.54 -0.75
C GLY A 66 -16.47 15.90 0.71
N HIS A 67 -17.52 16.67 0.98
CA HIS A 67 -17.90 17.03 2.33
C HIS A 67 -18.28 15.80 3.15
N ALA A 68 -17.82 15.78 4.40
CA ALA A 68 -18.25 14.79 5.36
C ALA A 68 -19.70 15.10 5.78
N PRO A 69 -20.57 14.09 5.98
CA PRO A 69 -21.84 14.31 6.64
C PRO A 69 -21.67 15.01 7.99
N GLU A 70 -22.63 15.83 8.37
CA GLU A 70 -22.60 16.54 9.65
C GLU A 70 -22.47 15.56 10.83
N GLY A 71 -21.71 15.98 11.86
CA GLY A 71 -21.29 15.14 12.98
C GLY A 71 -20.29 14.03 12.65
N SER A 72 -20.09 13.64 11.39
CA SER A 72 -19.28 12.46 11.06
C SER A 72 -17.77 12.67 11.20
N GLY A 73 -17.06 11.57 11.48
CA GLY A 73 -15.61 11.57 11.63
C GLY A 73 -15.17 11.56 13.09
N VAL A 74 -13.92 11.96 13.31
CA VAL A 74 -13.32 12.01 14.65
C VAL A 74 -13.10 13.45 15.10
N PRO A 75 -13.09 13.71 16.41
CA PRO A 75 -12.89 15.06 16.94
C PRO A 75 -11.59 15.69 16.42
N VAL A 76 -11.62 17.00 16.18
CA VAL A 76 -10.43 17.81 15.84
C VAL A 76 -9.35 17.63 16.89
N GLY A 77 -8.09 17.48 16.47
CA GLY A 77 -6.95 17.18 17.34
C GLY A 77 -6.68 15.67 17.50
N THR A 78 -7.57 14.79 17.05
CA THR A 78 -7.32 13.34 17.02
C THR A 78 -6.15 13.02 16.08
N LYS A 79 -5.14 12.30 16.57
CA LYS A 79 -4.01 11.84 15.75
C LYS A 79 -4.05 10.35 15.52
N TYR A 80 -3.47 9.93 14.40
CA TYR A 80 -3.32 8.52 14.07
C TYR A 80 -1.89 8.20 13.68
N HIS A 81 -1.39 7.10 14.21
CA HIS A 81 -0.15 6.49 13.77
C HIS A 81 -0.49 5.34 12.82
N TRP A 82 -0.30 5.59 11.53
CA TRP A 82 -0.44 4.59 10.47
C TRP A 82 0.93 4.15 10.02
N TYR A 83 1.10 2.84 9.81
CA TYR A 83 2.22 2.29 9.08
C TYR A 83 1.77 1.99 7.65
N ILE A 84 2.57 2.42 6.67
CA ILE A 84 2.32 2.14 5.25
C ILE A 84 3.44 1.23 4.77
N LEU A 85 3.07 0.09 4.19
CA LEU A 85 3.97 -0.79 3.46
C LEU A 85 3.53 -0.74 2.01
N ALA A 86 4.39 -0.25 1.13
CA ALA A 86 4.07 -0.05 -0.27
C ALA A 86 5.32 -0.26 -1.12
N ASP A 87 5.13 -0.79 -2.32
CA ASP A 87 6.10 -0.69 -3.39
C ASP A 87 5.81 0.56 -4.23
N GLN A 88 6.85 1.07 -4.88
CA GLN A 88 6.78 2.21 -5.76
C GLN A 88 7.38 1.83 -7.11
N VAL A 89 6.62 2.07 -8.18
CA VAL A 89 7.11 1.96 -9.55
C VAL A 89 7.32 3.37 -10.07
N VAL A 90 8.49 3.62 -10.64
CA VAL A 90 8.91 4.92 -11.17
C VAL A 90 9.43 4.72 -12.58
N GLU A 91 8.91 5.50 -13.53
CA GLU A 91 9.37 5.50 -14.91
C GLU A 91 9.86 6.89 -15.28
N LYS A 92 11.06 6.99 -15.87
CA LYS A 92 11.55 8.26 -16.41
C LYS A 92 10.88 8.52 -17.76
N LEU A 93 10.15 9.62 -17.86
CA LEU A 93 9.46 10.01 -19.09
C LEU A 93 10.34 10.87 -19.98
N ASN A 94 11.10 11.80 -19.40
CA ASN A 94 12.02 12.68 -20.12
C ASN A 94 13.11 13.20 -19.16
N ALA A 95 13.81 14.27 -19.53
CA ALA A 95 14.92 14.81 -18.73
C ALA A 95 14.54 15.15 -17.28
N ASN A 96 13.31 15.63 -17.06
CA ASN A 96 12.86 16.20 -15.79
C ASN A 96 11.60 15.53 -15.22
N ASP A 97 10.87 14.75 -16.02
CA ASP A 97 9.61 14.14 -15.61
C ASP A 97 9.73 12.65 -15.38
N TYR A 98 9.09 12.19 -14.32
CA TYR A 98 8.98 10.80 -13.93
C TYR A 98 7.53 10.50 -13.53
N THR A 99 7.00 9.34 -13.93
CA THR A 99 5.76 8.83 -13.31
C THR A 99 6.09 8.26 -11.94
N THR A 100 5.11 8.27 -11.05
CA THR A 100 5.19 7.50 -9.82
C THR A 100 3.86 6.85 -9.51
N GLU A 101 3.92 5.55 -9.26
CA GLU A 101 2.79 4.76 -8.82
C GLU A 101 3.17 4.04 -7.52
N MET A 102 2.30 4.08 -6.52
CA MET A 102 2.50 3.40 -5.25
C MET A 102 1.29 2.53 -4.93
N HIS A 103 1.54 1.25 -4.70
CA HIS A 103 0.54 0.28 -4.27
C HIS A 103 0.95 -0.31 -2.93
N GLY A 104 -0.04 -0.61 -2.08
CA GLY A 104 0.28 -1.24 -0.81
C GLY A 104 -0.82 -1.20 0.22
N PHE A 105 -0.40 -1.46 1.46
CA PHE A 105 -1.26 -1.63 2.60
C PHE A 105 -0.99 -0.58 3.67
N LYS A 106 -2.05 -0.22 4.39
CA LYS A 106 -2.00 0.76 5.47
C LYS A 106 -2.57 0.18 6.75
N PHE A 107 -1.76 0.13 7.80
CA PHE A 107 -2.11 -0.50 9.08
C PHE A 107 -2.18 0.52 10.20
N LYS A 108 -3.25 0.49 10.99
CA LYS A 108 -3.38 1.33 12.19
C LYS A 108 -2.51 0.77 13.29
N LEU A 109 -1.47 1.49 13.71
CA LEU A 109 -0.67 1.10 14.87
C LEU A 109 -1.30 1.61 16.16
N ALA A 110 -1.57 2.91 16.21
CA ALA A 110 -2.14 3.61 17.36
C ALA A 110 -2.99 4.82 16.96
N HIS A 111 -3.68 5.39 17.94
CA HIS A 111 -4.35 6.68 17.84
C HIS A 111 -4.21 7.45 19.14
N GLU A 112 -4.26 8.77 19.05
CA GLU A 112 -4.27 9.71 20.17
C GLU A 112 -5.61 10.46 20.12
N ARG A 113 -6.31 10.54 21.25
CA ARG A 113 -7.61 11.21 21.31
C ARG A 113 -7.39 12.72 21.42
N ALA A 114 -8.27 13.51 20.81
CA ALA A 114 -8.19 14.98 20.83
C ALA A 114 -7.88 15.63 22.19
N ASN A 115 -8.38 15.07 23.29
CA ASN A 115 -8.23 15.63 24.64
C ASN A 115 -7.20 14.89 25.50
N LYS A 116 -6.37 14.02 24.90
CA LYS A 116 -5.33 13.26 25.60
C LYS A 116 -4.04 13.34 24.80
N GLU A 117 -2.98 13.82 25.42
CA GLU A 117 -1.65 13.94 24.79
C GLU A 117 -0.86 12.62 24.79
N GLU A 118 -1.58 11.49 24.85
CA GLU A 118 -0.99 10.15 24.94
C GLU A 118 -1.61 9.20 23.91
N TRP A 119 -0.75 8.42 23.26
CA TRP A 119 -1.17 7.30 22.41
C TRP A 119 -2.00 6.30 23.21
N ASN A 120 -2.99 5.70 22.57
CA ASN A 120 -3.84 4.68 23.20
C ASN A 120 -3.07 3.40 23.61
N ILE A 121 -1.84 3.22 23.17
CA ILE A 121 -0.92 2.13 23.53
C ILE A 121 0.53 2.64 23.58
N SER A 122 1.36 2.02 24.42
CA SER A 122 2.77 2.38 24.56
C SER A 122 3.59 2.16 23.28
N THR A 123 4.69 2.88 23.14
CA THR A 123 5.62 2.74 22.00
C THR A 123 6.11 1.30 21.82
N ASN A 124 6.38 0.58 22.91
CA ASN A 124 6.79 -0.82 22.85
C ASN A 124 5.66 -1.73 22.32
N ALA A 125 4.41 -1.47 22.70
CA ALA A 125 3.26 -2.20 22.16
C ALA A 125 3.06 -1.89 20.66
N GLN A 126 3.27 -0.64 20.23
CA GLN A 126 3.24 -0.26 18.81
C GLN A 126 4.29 -1.03 18.00
N LYS A 127 5.53 -1.11 18.49
CA LYS A 127 6.61 -1.89 17.85
C LYS A 127 6.28 -3.38 17.76
N LYS A 128 5.80 -3.99 18.86
CA LYS A 128 5.38 -5.41 18.85
C LYS A 128 4.28 -5.67 17.81
N ARG A 129 3.31 -4.76 17.70
CA ARG A 129 2.24 -4.83 16.70
C ARG A 129 2.80 -4.73 15.27
N LEU A 130 3.72 -3.80 15.03
CA LEU A 130 4.38 -3.65 13.73
C LEU A 130 5.16 -4.90 13.35
N ILE A 131 5.95 -5.48 14.27
CA ILE A 131 6.70 -6.73 14.02
C ILE A 131 5.75 -7.85 13.59
N LYS A 132 4.61 -8.00 14.27
CA LYS A 132 3.61 -9.01 13.90
C LYS A 132 3.05 -8.78 12.49
N ILE A 133 2.73 -7.53 12.15
CA ILE A 133 2.24 -7.19 10.80
C ILE A 133 3.28 -7.54 9.75
N LEU A 134 4.54 -7.15 9.94
CA LEU A 134 5.62 -7.39 8.97
C LEU A 134 5.90 -8.88 8.79
N ARG A 135 5.88 -9.68 9.86
CA ARG A 135 6.03 -11.14 9.77
C ARG A 135 4.90 -11.77 8.99
N ASN A 136 3.65 -11.45 9.31
CA ASN A 136 2.50 -11.97 8.57
C ASN A 136 2.57 -11.61 7.07
N MET A 137 3.07 -10.42 6.72
CA MET A 137 3.25 -10.02 5.33
C MET A 137 4.38 -10.80 4.65
N ALA A 138 5.50 -11.02 5.35
CA ALA A 138 6.59 -11.85 4.84
C ALA A 138 6.10 -13.30 4.60
N ASP A 139 5.38 -13.88 5.55
CA ASP A 139 4.80 -15.22 5.43
C ASP A 139 3.87 -15.33 4.21
N SER A 140 3.00 -14.31 3.98
CA SER A 140 2.13 -14.25 2.81
C SER A 140 2.92 -14.19 1.50
N LEU A 141 3.97 -13.37 1.43
CA LEU A 141 4.81 -13.27 0.24
C LEU A 141 5.55 -14.58 -0.05
N GLU A 142 6.02 -15.28 0.99
CA GLU A 142 6.64 -16.60 0.85
C GLU A 142 5.64 -17.64 0.32
N GLU A 143 4.39 -17.58 0.77
CA GLU A 143 3.32 -18.46 0.28
C GLU A 143 2.98 -18.17 -1.19
N ASP A 144 2.84 -16.89 -1.56
CA ASP A 144 2.62 -16.48 -2.96
C ASP A 144 3.75 -16.98 -3.87
N LEU A 145 5.00 -16.86 -3.43
CA LEU A 145 6.16 -17.38 -4.17
C LEU A 145 6.13 -18.91 -4.32
N LYS A 146 5.71 -19.65 -3.28
CA LYS A 146 5.56 -21.12 -3.36
C LYS A 146 4.46 -21.50 -4.35
N ASN A 147 3.32 -20.81 -4.30
CA ASN A 147 2.18 -21.05 -5.19
C ASN A 147 2.54 -20.74 -6.65
N ALA A 148 3.24 -19.63 -6.90
CA ALA A 148 3.71 -19.28 -8.25
C ALA A 148 4.66 -20.34 -8.83
N LYS A 149 5.59 -20.87 -8.01
CA LYS A 149 6.50 -21.97 -8.43
C LYS A 149 5.74 -23.25 -8.76
N LYS A 150 4.73 -23.60 -7.97
CA LYS A 150 3.88 -24.78 -8.21
C LYS A 150 3.12 -24.66 -9.54
N ALA A 151 2.48 -23.52 -9.78
CA ALA A 151 1.76 -23.26 -11.02
C ALA A 151 2.68 -23.33 -12.26
N ALA A 152 3.90 -22.81 -12.16
CA ALA A 152 4.89 -22.89 -13.24
C ALA A 152 5.34 -24.33 -13.55
N ASN A 153 5.46 -25.19 -12.54
CA ASN A 153 5.82 -26.60 -12.73
C ASN A 153 4.68 -27.41 -13.34
N GLU A 154 3.44 -27.21 -12.90
CA GLU A 154 2.26 -27.88 -13.48
C GLU A 154 2.01 -27.47 -14.94
N THR A 155 2.39 -26.24 -15.31
CA THR A 155 2.28 -25.76 -16.70
C THR A 155 3.34 -26.42 -17.60
N LYS A 156 4.53 -26.72 -17.07
CA LYS A 156 5.60 -27.42 -17.80
C LYS A 156 5.30 -28.91 -18.03
N GLU A 157 4.65 -29.57 -17.07
CA GLU A 157 4.25 -30.98 -17.21
C GLU A 157 3.11 -31.20 -18.21
N LYS A 158 2.29 -30.18 -18.48
CA LYS A 158 1.13 -30.25 -19.39
C LYS A 158 1.44 -29.93 -20.86
N ILE A 159 2.68 -29.58 -21.21
CA ILE A 159 3.09 -29.44 -22.61
C ILE A 159 3.69 -30.79 -23.05
N PRO A 160 3.00 -31.61 -23.87
CA PRO A 160 3.62 -32.81 -24.40
C PRO A 160 4.73 -32.40 -25.36
N SER A 161 5.92 -32.96 -25.17
CA SER A 161 6.99 -32.95 -26.16
C SER A 161 6.51 -33.69 -27.43
N SER A 162 5.81 -32.98 -28.32
CA SER A 162 5.67 -33.44 -29.70
C SER A 162 6.93 -33.07 -30.47
N HIS A 163 7.70 -34.10 -30.81
CA HIS A 163 8.84 -34.02 -31.71
C HIS A 163 8.46 -33.36 -33.05
N VAL A 164 9.29 -32.44 -33.54
CA VAL A 164 9.63 -32.40 -34.97
C VAL A 164 11.14 -32.43 -35.11
N SER A 165 11.66 -33.67 -35.20
CA SER A 165 12.91 -33.95 -35.87
C SER A 165 12.67 -33.79 -37.37
N HIS A 166 13.17 -32.71 -37.97
CA HIS A 166 13.49 -32.69 -39.40
C HIS A 166 14.98 -32.38 -39.56
N LYS A 167 15.79 -33.43 -39.58
CA LYS A 167 17.09 -33.41 -40.25
C LYS A 167 16.82 -33.34 -41.76
N SER A 168 16.79 -32.14 -42.34
CA SER A 168 17.04 -31.99 -43.78
C SER A 168 18.56 -31.94 -43.98
N LYS A 169 19.15 -33.09 -44.31
CA LYS A 169 20.43 -33.11 -45.03
C LYS A 169 20.17 -32.55 -46.42
N LEU A 170 20.88 -31.50 -46.79
CA LEU A 170 21.13 -31.13 -48.19
C LEU A 170 22.60 -30.67 -48.26
N GLU A 171 23.42 -31.57 -48.78
CA GLU A 171 24.80 -31.29 -49.20
C GLU A 171 24.76 -30.49 -50.52
N HIS A 172 25.44 -29.33 -50.53
CA HIS A 172 26.37 -28.73 -51.51
C HIS A 172 26.12 -28.93 -53.04
N PRO A 173 26.37 -27.89 -53.90
CA PRO A 173 27.74 -27.37 -54.04
C PRO A 173 27.93 -25.87 -54.34
N ILE A 174 29.21 -25.52 -54.21
CA ILE A 174 29.92 -24.27 -54.47
C ILE A 174 29.74 -23.82 -55.93
N GLU A 175 29.39 -22.57 -56.16
CA GLU A 175 29.84 -21.83 -57.35
C GLU A 175 30.47 -20.50 -56.97
N ARG A 176 31.78 -20.43 -57.21
CA ARG A 176 32.50 -19.17 -57.39
C ARG A 176 32.13 -18.65 -58.77
N ARG A 177 31.75 -17.37 -58.87
CA ARG A 177 31.98 -16.62 -60.11
C ARG A 177 32.40 -15.19 -59.78
N ALA A 178 33.63 -14.91 -60.20
CA ALA A 178 34.16 -13.57 -60.37
C ALA A 178 33.40 -12.84 -61.46
N HIS A 179 33.19 -11.54 -61.29
CA HIS A 179 33.55 -10.48 -62.24
C HIS A 179 33.56 -9.13 -61.51
#